data_AF-A0A944C331-F1
#
_entry.id   AF-A0A944C331-F1
#
_cell.length_a   1.000
_cell.length_b   1.000
_cell.length_c   1.000
_cell.angle_alpha   90.00
_cell.angle_beta   90.00
_cell.angle_gamma   90.00
#
_symmetry.space_group_name_H-M   'P 1'
#
loop_
_entity.id
_entity.type
_entity.pdbx_description
1 polymer ?
#
loop_
_entity_poly.entity_id
_entity_poly.type
_entity_poly.pdbx_seq_one_letter_code
_entity_poly.pdbx_strand_id
1 'polypeptide(L)' 'EPQKQLSKEFVREWLLANGFQVHGAADQPIPEMTPEVVKSISDRYIELYEHITGETFVPAPSEDVEGRIERNVCAAL' A
#
# COMPACT_ATOMS: atom_id res chain seq x y z
N GLU A 1 19.43 8.35 15.58
CA GLU A 1 18.96 7.12 14.89
C GLU A 1 18.89 7.39 13.39
N PRO A 2 19.11 6.40 12.52
CA PRO A 2 18.91 6.60 11.08
C PRO A 2 17.48 7.07 10.84
N GLN A 3 17.33 8.10 10.01
CA GLN A 3 16.02 8.63 9.64
C GLN A 3 15.20 7.48 9.03
N LYS A 4 14.06 7.15 9.64
CA LYS A 4 13.11 6.19 9.05
C LYS A 4 12.84 6.66 7.63
N GLN A 5 13.18 5.85 6.63
CA GLN A 5 12.88 6.20 5.25
C GLN A 5 11.36 6.17 5.06
N LEU A 6 10.79 7.36 4.89
CA LEU A 6 9.35 7.62 4.72
C LEU A 6 8.90 7.46 3.25
N SER A 7 9.82 7.07 2.36
CA SER A 7 9.56 6.84 0.95
C SER A 7 9.03 5.42 0.72
N LYS A 8 8.41 5.19 -0.45
CA LYS A 8 8.00 3.85 -0.91
C LYS A 8 9.19 2.87 -1.08
N GLU A 9 10.40 3.27 -0.72
CA GLU A 9 11.62 2.49 -0.86
C GLU A 9 11.54 1.18 -0.07
N PHE A 10 10.91 1.17 1.10
CA PHE A 10 10.78 -0.06 1.87
C PHE A 10 9.97 -1.15 1.14
N VAL A 11 9.00 -0.77 0.30
CA VAL A 11 8.26 -1.72 -0.53
C VAL A 11 9.17 -2.23 -1.64
N ARG A 12 10.00 -1.37 -2.23
CA ARG A 12 11.00 -1.78 -3.22
C ARG A 12 12.05 -2.71 -2.60
N GLU A 13 12.56 -2.40 -1.42
CA GLU A 13 13.48 -3.26 -0.65
C GLU A 13 12.83 -4.60 -0.32
N TRP A 14 11.56 -4.59 0.11
CA TRP A 14 10.82 -5.83 0.35
C TRP A 14 10.68 -6.66 -0.93
N LEU A 15 10.31 -6.03 -2.05
CA LEU A 15 10.23 -6.71 -3.35
C LEU A 15 11.59 -7.32 -3.72
N LEU A 16 12.67 -6.54 -3.68
CA LEU A 16 14.04 -7.00 -3.99
C LEU A 16 14.48 -8.15 -3.08
N ALA A 17 14.22 -8.06 -1.78
CA ALA A 17 14.54 -9.11 -0.80
C ALA A 17 13.74 -10.40 -1.03
N ASN A 18 12.52 -10.30 -1.57
CA ASN A 18 11.66 -11.43 -1.90
C ASN A 18 11.84 -11.91 -3.35
N GLY A 19 12.95 -11.54 -4.01
CA GLY A 19 13.33 -12.08 -5.31
C GLY A 19 12.77 -11.32 -6.52
N PHE A 20 12.16 -10.16 -6.32
CA PHE A 20 11.81 -9.25 -7.41
C PHE A 20 13.09 -8.63 -8.01
N GLN A 21 13.20 -8.55 -9.33
CA GLN A 21 14.33 -7.91 -10.00
C GLN A 21 13.83 -6.73 -10.83
N VAL A 22 14.44 -5.56 -10.63
CA VAL A 22 14.07 -4.30 -11.32
C VAL A 22 14.37 -4.34 -12.82
N HIS A 23 15.18 -5.31 -13.27
CA HIS A 23 15.53 -5.54 -14.68
C HIS A 23 15.01 -6.88 -15.22
N GLY A 24 14.00 -7.48 -14.57
CA GLY A 24 13.39 -8.73 -15.03
C GLY A 24 12.64 -8.60 -16.35
N ALA A 25 12.45 -9.74 -17.03
CA ALA A 25 11.53 -9.86 -18.15
C ALA A 25 10.12 -9.40 -17.74
N ALA A 26 9.29 -8.99 -18.71
CA ALA A 26 7.94 -8.45 -18.48
C ALA A 26 7.02 -9.36 -17.63
N ASP A 27 7.36 -10.64 -17.50
CA ASP A 27 6.58 -11.69 -16.85
C ASP A 27 7.19 -12.16 -15.51
N GLN A 28 8.03 -11.35 -14.86
CA GLN A 28 8.56 -11.74 -13.55
C GLN A 28 7.43 -11.82 -12.51
N PRO A 29 7.28 -12.96 -11.78
CA PRO A 29 6.24 -13.10 -10.78
C PRO A 29 6.49 -12.14 -9.61
N ILE A 30 5.46 -11.39 -9.24
CA ILE A 30 5.45 -10.59 -8.02
C ILE A 30 5.40 -11.57 -6.84
N PRO A 31 6.24 -11.39 -5.80
CA PRO A 31 6.19 -12.21 -4.61
C PRO A 31 4.79 -12.16 -3.97
N GLU A 32 4.36 -13.29 -3.41
CA GLU A 32 3.05 -13.38 -2.76
C GLU A 32 2.94 -12.37 -1.62
N MET A 33 1.96 -11.47 -1.72
CA MET A 33 1.67 -10.49 -0.69
C MET A 33 0.69 -11.11 0.31
N THR A 34 1.22 -11.88 1.27
CA THR A 34 0.40 -12.48 2.32
C THR A 34 -0.34 -11.39 3.12
N PRO A 35 -1.46 -11.71 3.78
CA PRO A 35 -2.19 -10.75 4.61
C PRO A 35 -1.31 -10.03 5.64
N GLU A 36 -0.32 -10.72 6.21
CA GLU A 36 0.63 -10.18 7.18
C GLU A 36 1.57 -9.15 6.54
N VAL A 37 2.08 -9.45 5.34
CA VAL A 37 2.91 -8.52 4.55
C VAL A 37 2.09 -7.28 4.22
N VAL A 38 0.88 -7.45 3.68
CA VAL A 38 -0.02 -6.34 3.35
C VAL A 38 -0.30 -5.48 4.57
N LYS A 39 -0.58 -6.09 5.72
CA LYS A 39 -0.80 -5.37 6.97
C LYS A 39 0.45 -4.59 7.39
N SER A 40 1.62 -5.21 7.40
CA SER A 40 2.87 -4.53 7.80
C SER A 40 3.22 -3.34 6.89
N ILE A 41 2.96 -3.46 5.59
CA ILE A 41 3.14 -2.38 4.61
C ILE A 41 2.12 -1.27 4.87
N SER A 42 0.85 -1.64 5.11
CA SER A 42 -0.23 -0.71 5.39
C SER A 42 0.01 0.09 6.67
N ASP A 43 0.39 -0.58 7.76
CA ASP A 43 0.68 0.04 9.06
C ASP A 43 1.76 1.14 8.92
N ARG A 44 2.77 0.93 8.07
CA ARG A 44 3.82 1.95 7.80
C ARG A 44 3.30 3.16 7.03
N TYR A 45 2.42 2.97 6.05
CA TYR A 45 1.79 4.08 5.33
C TYR A 45 0.83 4.86 6.22
N ILE A 46 0.13 4.17 7.13
CA ILE A 46 -0.72 4.79 8.14
C ILE A 46 0.15 5.64 9.08
N GLU A 47 1.20 5.08 9.68
CA GLU A 47 2.14 5.82 10.53
C GLU A 47 2.67 7.08 9.83
N LEU A 48 3.03 6.96 8.54
CA LEU A 48 3.48 8.09 7.73
C LEU A 48 2.41 9.16 7.55
N TYR A 49 1.19 8.76 7.20
CA TYR A 49 0.05 9.67 7.03
C TYR A 49 -0.21 10.44 8.33
N GLU A 50 -0.29 9.74 9.45
CA GLU A 50 -0.58 10.34 10.75
C GLU A 50 0.56 11.27 11.19
N HIS A 51 1.82 10.93 10.87
CA HIS A 51 2.98 11.77 11.19
C HIS A 51 3.03 13.06 10.35
N ILE A 52 2.66 12.98 9.07
CA ILE A 52 2.67 14.15 8.17
C ILE A 52 1.47 15.07 8.43
N THR A 53 0.28 14.48 8.64
CA THR A 53 -0.98 15.24 8.74
C THR A 53 -1.37 15.60 10.16
N GLY A 54 -0.91 14.83 11.16
CA GLY A 54 -1.36 14.93 12.54
C GLY A 54 -2.77 14.34 12.77
N GLU A 55 -3.39 13.75 11.74
CA GLU A 55 -4.73 13.17 11.81
C GLU A 55 -4.64 11.65 11.95
N THR A 56 -5.55 11.03 12.71
CA THR A 56 -5.67 9.57 12.79
C THR A 56 -6.23 9.02 11.48
N PHE A 57 -5.61 7.98 10.94
CA PHE A 57 -6.10 7.32 9.74
C PHE A 57 -7.38 6.52 10.05
N VAL A 58 -8.43 6.75 9.26
CA VAL A 58 -9.69 6.00 9.35
C VAL A 58 -9.83 5.13 8.09
N PRO A 59 -9.72 3.79 8.21
CA PRO A 59 -9.90 2.91 7.06
C PRO A 59 -11.34 2.97 6.56
N ALA A 60 -11.51 3.01 5.25
CA ALA A 60 -12.83 2.97 4.64
C ALA A 60 -13.48 1.59 4.82
N PRO A 61 -14.81 1.51 4.99
CA PRO A 61 -15.53 0.24 5.05
C PRO A 61 -15.36 -0.56 3.76
N SER A 62 -15.16 -1.88 3.90
CA SER A 62 -14.90 -2.82 2.80
C SER A 62 -16.12 -3.65 2.37
N GLU A 63 -17.30 -3.38 2.95
CA GLU A 63 -18.50 -4.23 2.82
C GLU A 63 -19.21 -4.11 1.45
N ASP A 64 -19.18 -2.92 0.84
CA ASP A 64 -19.84 -2.64 -0.46
C ASP A 64 -18.94 -1.76 -1.34
N VAL A 65 -17.77 -2.29 -1.71
CA VAL A 65 -16.80 -1.56 -2.52
C VAL A 65 -17.35 -1.26 -3.91
N GLU A 66 -17.97 -2.26 -4.56
CA GLU A 66 -18.54 -2.13 -5.91
C GLU A 66 -19.69 -1.11 -5.93
N GLY A 67 -20.67 -1.24 -5.05
CA GLY A 67 -21.80 -0.30 -4.99
C GLY A 67 -21.36 1.11 -4.61
N ARG A 68 -20.32 1.27 -3.78
CA ARG A 68 -19.72 2.58 -3.51
C ARG A 68 -19.09 3.20 -4.76
N ILE A 69 -18.36 2.39 -5.55
CA ILE A 69 -17.75 2.87 -6.80
C ILE A 69 -18.83 3.29 -7.79
N GLU A 70 -19.85 2.45 -8.00
CA GLU A 70 -20.96 2.74 -8.91
C GLU A 70 -21.68 4.04 -8.53
N ARG A 71 -22.08 4.20 -7.26
CA ARG A 71 -22.75 5.41 -6.76
C ARG A 71 -21.93 6.68 -7.03
N ASN A 72 -20.62 6.63 -6.79
CA ASN A 72 -19.74 7.78 -6.98
C ASN A 72 -19.54 8.12 -8.46
N VAL A 73 -19.47 7.11 -9.34
CA VAL A 73 -19.36 7.32 -10.80
C VAL A 73 -20.65 7.93 -11.34
N CYS A 74 -21.81 7.39 -10.95
CA CYS A 74 -23.11 7.93 -11.38
C CYS A 74 -23.36 9.35 -10.89
N ALA A 75 -22.92 9.70 -9.67
CA ALA A 75 -23.09 11.06 -9.12
C ALA A 75 -22.19 12.12 -9.79
N ALA A 76 -21.12 11.71 -10.46
CA ALA A 76 -20.19 12.59 -11.14
C ALA A 76 -20.54 12.85 -12.63
N LEU A 77 -21.53 12.13 -13.17
CA LEU A 77 -22.06 12.25 -14.52
C LEU A 77 -23.33 13.11 -14.54
#